data_AF-A0A524HJE2-F1
#
_entry.id   AF-A0A524HJE2-F1
#
_cell.length_a   1.000
_cell.length_b   1.000
_cell.length_c   1.000
_cell.angle_alpha   90.00
_cell.angle_beta   90.00
_cell.angle_gamma   90.00
#
_symmetry.space_group_name_H-M   'P 1'
#
loop_
_entity.id
_entity.type
_entity.pdbx_description
1 polymer ?
#
loop_
_entity_poly.entity_id
_entity_poly.type
_entity_poly.pdbx_seq_one_letter_code
_entity_poly.pdbx_strand_id
1 'polypeptide(L)'
;MWRLAFGDIPSAAYDFHLRWVEVTDWFSGIPVYSIYKDAVYPPATYLLLWPVFGWMSFESARLWWPFVCVASVSLISVLLLRPDTLGKHWARGLVALFPWAHYASSVSVGVGQLTLPSLAASLTGLVLLIERRATWGRDLAVALCFTFGLIKPSLTGPLVLCGLFVSAKSMRALILTAGFYGTASFLAVLPQKAGIPEILSDWISRSSALAPQKGYLHIGKWLAAMGWEAAITPASLLLLAAFAWWGARMRRAIDPWVLLGVAGIVARLWTYHRFYDDLLILLPLVALVRLDTDTAPLGQRLLTRFLGLGILLSGLMRTTWHQGGEPAAMLFDGWQLVVRLAVLAFLILYSEGVLRRGESS
;
A
#
# COMPACT_ATOMS: atom_id res chain seq x y z
N MET A 1 0.92 19.41 6.44
CA MET A 1 1.75 20.19 5.48
C MET A 1 2.72 21.12 6.19
N TRP A 2 2.27 21.93 7.16
CA TRP A 2 3.17 22.81 7.94
C TRP A 2 4.40 22.10 8.49
N ARG A 3 4.21 20.99 9.23
CA ARG A 3 5.30 20.18 9.78
C ARG A 3 6.31 19.77 8.70
N LEU A 4 5.84 19.28 7.55
CA LEU A 4 6.70 18.88 6.44
C LEU A 4 7.49 20.07 5.86
N ALA A 5 6.84 21.19 5.59
CA ALA A 5 7.48 22.32 4.90
C ALA A 5 8.37 23.17 5.82
N PHE A 6 7.98 23.34 7.09
CA PHE A 6 8.57 24.36 7.98
C PHE A 6 9.03 23.83 9.33
N GLY A 7 8.78 22.57 9.69
CA GLY A 7 9.21 22.02 10.98
C GLY A 7 10.71 21.68 11.03
N ASP A 8 11.29 21.61 12.22
CA ASP A 8 12.71 21.27 12.36
C ASP A 8 12.99 19.76 12.23
N ILE A 9 14.10 19.43 11.59
CA ILE A 9 14.68 18.08 11.54
C ILE A 9 15.30 17.77 12.91
N PRO A 10 15.19 16.54 13.44
CA PRO A 10 14.69 15.31 12.81
C PRO A 10 13.19 15.08 12.99
N SER A 11 12.46 15.98 13.65
CA SER A 11 11.07 15.74 14.02
C SER A 11 10.09 15.87 12.85
N ALA A 12 10.43 16.69 11.86
CA ALA A 12 9.69 16.92 10.63
C ALA A 12 10.42 16.31 9.42
N ALA A 13 9.65 15.83 8.42
CA ALA A 13 10.21 15.33 7.17
C ALA A 13 11.28 14.23 7.35
N TYR A 14 11.26 13.49 8.47
CA TYR A 14 12.30 12.52 8.82
C TYR A 14 12.53 11.49 7.72
N ASP A 15 11.46 10.84 7.27
CA ASP A 15 11.55 9.81 6.25
C ASP A 15 11.89 10.40 4.88
N PHE A 16 11.44 11.63 4.60
CA PHE A 16 11.80 12.36 3.39
C PHE A 16 13.30 12.65 3.32
N HIS A 17 13.86 13.20 4.41
CA HIS A 17 15.29 13.48 4.52
C HIS A 17 16.12 12.21 4.38
N LEU A 18 15.71 11.14 5.06
CA LEU A 18 16.38 9.84 4.94
C LEU A 18 16.40 9.34 3.49
N ARG A 19 15.28 9.42 2.76
CA ARG A 19 15.24 9.02 1.34
C ARG A 19 16.07 9.94 0.45
N TRP A 20 16.11 11.24 0.74
CA TRP A 20 16.91 12.21 -0.01
C TRP A 20 18.41 11.91 0.13
N VAL A 21 18.86 11.66 1.37
CA VAL A 21 20.25 11.26 1.66
C VAL A 21 20.58 9.93 0.98
N GLU A 22 19.74 8.90 1.16
CA GLU A 22 19.98 7.59 0.56
C GLU A 22 20.10 7.66 -0.98
N VAL A 23 19.24 8.43 -1.66
CA VAL A 23 19.33 8.61 -3.12
C VAL A 23 20.61 9.33 -3.52
N THR A 24 20.96 10.42 -2.83
CA THR A 24 22.17 11.21 -3.13
C THR A 24 23.43 10.37 -2.97
N ASP A 25 23.50 9.64 -1.85
CA ASP A 25 24.63 8.75 -1.54
C ASP A 25 24.71 7.57 -2.51
N TRP A 26 23.57 6.98 -2.85
CA TRP A 26 23.50 5.88 -3.81
C TRP A 26 24.11 6.26 -5.16
N PHE A 27 23.75 7.42 -5.72
CA PHE A 27 24.32 7.87 -7.00
C PHE A 27 25.72 8.48 -6.86
N SER A 28 26.23 8.65 -5.63
CA SER A 28 27.63 8.97 -5.33
C SER A 28 28.50 7.70 -5.15
N GLY A 29 27.94 6.51 -5.37
CA GLY A 29 28.65 5.24 -5.24
C GLY A 29 28.85 4.77 -3.80
N ILE A 30 28.11 5.35 -2.84
CA ILE A 30 28.13 4.96 -1.44
C ILE A 30 27.25 3.71 -1.24
N PRO A 31 27.72 2.67 -0.54
CA PRO A 31 26.97 1.43 -0.31
C PRO A 31 25.90 1.64 0.78
N VAL A 32 24.75 2.20 0.42
CA VAL A 32 23.74 2.63 1.40
C VAL A 32 23.23 1.51 2.32
N TYR A 33 23.19 0.26 1.85
CA TYR A 33 22.67 -0.86 2.63
C TYR A 33 23.59 -1.28 3.79
N SER A 34 24.90 -1.02 3.70
CA SER A 34 25.85 -1.30 4.77
C SER A 34 25.99 -0.15 5.76
N ILE A 35 25.67 1.08 5.34
CA ILE A 35 25.81 2.29 6.16
C ILE A 35 24.50 2.63 6.89
N TYR A 36 23.37 2.57 6.19
CA TYR A 36 22.09 3.01 6.72
C TYR A 36 21.23 1.82 7.15
N LYS A 37 21.10 1.64 8.47
CA LYS A 37 20.19 0.64 9.07
C LYS A 37 18.76 0.72 8.55
N ASP A 38 18.35 1.89 8.07
CA ASP A 38 16.98 2.17 7.62
C ASP A 38 16.78 2.13 6.10
N ALA A 39 17.79 1.76 5.30
CA ALA A 39 17.72 1.66 3.84
C ALA A 39 16.92 0.44 3.31
N VAL A 40 15.59 0.41 3.49
CA VAL A 40 14.71 -0.74 3.14
C VAL A 40 14.46 -0.90 1.65
N TYR A 41 14.70 0.16 0.88
CA TYR A 41 14.10 0.28 -0.45
C TYR A 41 14.94 -0.46 -1.48
N PRO A 42 14.32 -1.19 -2.42
CA PRO A 42 15.04 -1.91 -3.48
C PRO A 42 15.72 -0.94 -4.46
N PRO A 43 16.73 -1.39 -5.23
CA PRO A 43 17.53 -0.54 -6.11
C PRO A 43 16.72 0.36 -7.06
N ALA A 44 15.68 -0.17 -7.72
CA ALA A 44 14.83 0.62 -8.62
C ALA A 44 14.23 1.86 -7.94
N THR A 45 13.97 1.80 -6.63
CA THR A 45 13.43 2.95 -5.90
C THR A 45 14.35 4.15 -5.97
N TYR A 46 15.66 3.94 -5.84
CA TYR A 46 16.61 5.05 -5.87
C TYR A 46 16.59 5.74 -7.23
N LEU A 47 16.57 4.97 -8.32
CA LEU A 47 16.46 5.55 -9.68
C LEU A 47 15.13 6.27 -9.90
N LEU A 48 14.00 5.68 -9.46
CA LEU A 48 12.69 6.29 -9.63
C LEU A 48 12.52 7.59 -8.83
N LEU A 49 13.24 7.75 -7.72
CA LEU A 49 13.27 8.96 -6.91
C LEU A 49 14.35 9.96 -7.35
N TRP A 50 15.33 9.53 -8.13
CA TRP A 50 16.51 10.33 -8.50
C TRP A 50 16.19 11.69 -9.13
N PRO A 51 15.21 11.83 -10.05
CA PRO A 51 14.88 13.14 -10.62
C PRO A 51 14.48 14.19 -9.60
N VAL A 52 13.90 13.78 -8.47
CA VAL A 52 13.47 14.69 -7.40
C VAL A 52 14.53 14.79 -6.32
N PHE A 53 15.09 13.66 -5.88
CA PHE A 53 15.97 13.61 -4.71
C PHE A 53 17.45 13.77 -5.04
N GLY A 54 17.88 13.48 -6.27
CA GLY A 54 19.26 13.67 -6.69
C GLY A 54 19.55 14.96 -7.44
N TRP A 55 18.53 15.57 -8.08
CA TRP A 55 18.74 16.77 -8.91
C TRP A 55 18.34 18.07 -8.20
N MET A 56 17.49 18.00 -7.18
CA MET A 56 17.06 19.17 -6.41
C MET A 56 17.84 19.27 -5.10
N SER A 57 18.07 20.50 -4.63
CA SER A 57 18.49 20.71 -3.24
C SER A 57 17.44 20.13 -2.29
N PHE A 58 17.88 19.77 -1.09
CA PHE A 58 16.98 19.22 -0.07
C PHE A 58 15.79 20.16 0.22
N GLU A 59 16.03 21.46 0.32
CA GLU A 59 15.02 22.50 0.58
C GLU A 59 14.00 22.57 -0.57
N SER A 60 14.49 22.51 -1.81
CA SER A 60 13.66 22.59 -3.01
C SER A 60 12.76 21.35 -3.12
N ALA A 61 13.35 20.15 -2.93
CA ALA A 61 12.60 18.90 -2.93
C ALA A 61 11.54 18.89 -1.82
N ARG A 62 11.91 19.38 -0.63
CA ARG A 62 11.05 19.46 0.56
C ARG A 62 9.87 20.42 0.37
N LEU A 63 10.06 21.56 -0.29
CA LEU A 63 8.97 22.49 -0.62
C LEU A 63 8.04 21.96 -1.72
N TRP A 64 8.56 21.14 -2.63
CA TRP A 64 7.77 20.52 -3.68
C TRP A 64 6.91 19.35 -3.18
N TRP A 65 7.40 18.58 -2.20
CA TRP A 65 6.73 17.38 -1.70
C TRP A 65 5.28 17.55 -1.20
N PRO A 66 4.89 18.65 -0.51
CA PRO A 66 3.49 18.92 -0.17
C PRO A 66 2.54 18.87 -1.37
N PHE A 67 2.97 19.41 -2.53
CA PHE A 67 2.15 19.43 -3.75
C PHE A 67 1.92 18.01 -4.29
N VAL A 68 2.96 17.16 -4.27
CA VAL A 68 2.85 15.74 -4.63
C VAL A 68 1.86 15.03 -3.72
N CYS A 69 1.93 15.29 -2.43
CA CYS A 69 1.04 14.68 -1.46
C CYS A 69 -0.42 15.12 -1.66
N VAL A 70 -0.67 16.42 -1.87
CA VAL A 70 -2.01 16.96 -2.18
C VAL A 70 -2.55 16.35 -3.46
N ALA A 71 -1.76 16.32 -4.52
CA ALA A 71 -2.16 15.71 -5.79
C ALA A 71 -2.48 14.23 -5.61
N SER A 72 -1.66 13.50 -4.84
CA SER A 72 -1.86 12.07 -4.58
C SER A 72 -3.13 11.79 -3.78
N VAL A 73 -3.40 12.52 -2.68
CA VAL A 73 -4.64 12.35 -1.90
C VAL A 73 -5.86 12.71 -2.75
N SER A 74 -5.79 13.82 -3.50
CA SER A 74 -6.87 14.24 -4.41
C SER A 74 -7.16 13.16 -5.44
N LEU A 75 -6.11 12.62 -6.07
CA LEU A 75 -6.23 11.56 -7.06
C LEU A 75 -6.81 10.29 -6.43
N ILE A 76 -6.37 9.87 -5.24
CA ILE A 76 -6.96 8.75 -4.51
C ILE A 76 -8.46 9.00 -4.31
N SER A 77 -8.86 10.15 -3.75
CA SER A 77 -10.28 10.49 -3.56
C SER A 77 -11.09 10.40 -4.85
N VAL A 78 -10.57 10.90 -5.97
CA VAL A 78 -11.24 10.84 -7.28
C VAL A 78 -11.35 9.40 -7.79
N LEU A 79 -10.29 8.60 -7.67
CA LEU A 79 -10.27 7.20 -8.11
C LEU A 79 -11.28 6.34 -7.34
N LEU A 80 -11.48 6.63 -6.05
CA LEU A 80 -12.45 5.91 -5.22
C LEU A 80 -13.91 6.36 -5.48
N LEU A 81 -14.13 7.54 -6.04
CA LEU A 81 -15.44 8.21 -6.16
C LEU A 81 -16.31 7.80 -7.36
N ARG A 82 -15.95 6.73 -8.07
CA ARG A 82 -16.47 6.49 -9.42
C ARG A 82 -18.00 6.44 -9.49
N PRO A 83 -18.63 7.24 -10.40
CA PRO A 83 -20.06 7.56 -10.33
C PRO A 83 -20.96 6.33 -10.43
N ASP A 84 -20.53 5.34 -11.21
CA ASP A 84 -21.33 4.18 -11.61
C ASP A 84 -21.44 3.14 -10.48
N THR A 85 -20.81 3.39 -9.33
CA THR A 85 -20.52 2.34 -8.37
C THR A 85 -20.85 2.64 -6.91
N LEU A 86 -21.08 3.92 -6.57
CA LEU A 86 -21.50 4.33 -5.23
C LEU A 86 -22.88 4.98 -5.34
N GLY A 87 -23.93 4.18 -5.16
CA GLY A 87 -25.32 4.62 -5.40
C GLY A 87 -25.85 5.67 -4.42
N LYS A 88 -25.18 5.91 -3.29
CA LYS A 88 -25.66 6.80 -2.20
C LYS A 88 -24.77 8.03 -2.07
N HIS A 89 -25.36 9.23 -1.99
CA HIS A 89 -24.62 10.49 -1.87
C HIS A 89 -23.73 10.56 -0.61
N TRP A 90 -24.21 10.08 0.54
CA TRP A 90 -23.41 10.04 1.76
C TRP A 90 -22.19 9.12 1.62
N ALA A 91 -22.33 8.00 0.92
CA ALA A 91 -21.26 7.05 0.68
C ALA A 91 -20.16 7.67 -0.19
N ARG A 92 -20.56 8.46 -1.19
CA ARG A 92 -19.63 9.25 -2.02
C ARG A 92 -18.89 10.28 -1.19
N GLY A 93 -19.61 11.08 -0.38
CA GLY A 93 -18.97 12.07 0.50
C GLY A 93 -17.97 11.43 1.46
N LEU A 94 -18.36 10.32 2.09
CA LEU A 94 -17.51 9.57 2.99
C LEU A 94 -16.24 9.04 2.29
N VAL A 95 -16.38 8.36 1.15
CA VAL A 95 -15.24 7.81 0.40
C VAL A 95 -14.33 8.93 -0.15
N ALA A 96 -14.89 10.07 -0.53
CA ALA A 96 -14.12 11.22 -1.02
C ALA A 96 -13.31 11.90 0.08
N LEU A 97 -13.92 12.13 1.24
CA LEU A 97 -13.34 12.91 2.34
C LEU A 97 -12.45 12.07 3.24
N PHE A 98 -12.71 10.76 3.34
CA PHE A 98 -11.98 9.91 4.26
C PHE A 98 -10.47 9.85 3.99
N PRO A 99 -9.95 9.77 2.74
CA PRO A 99 -8.51 9.88 2.48
C PRO A 99 -7.87 11.16 3.04
N TRP A 100 -8.60 12.28 3.09
CA TRP A 100 -8.12 13.54 3.66
C TRP A 100 -8.16 13.54 5.19
N ALA A 101 -9.22 12.99 5.77
CA ALA A 101 -9.43 12.92 7.21
C ALA A 101 -8.61 11.79 7.88
N HIS A 102 -8.16 10.79 7.12
CA HIS A 102 -7.46 9.63 7.64
C HIS A 102 -6.13 10.04 8.27
N TYR A 103 -5.90 9.62 9.53
CA TYR A 103 -4.70 9.98 10.28
C TYR A 103 -3.41 9.60 9.50
N ALA A 104 -3.42 8.44 8.84
CA ALA A 104 -2.30 7.94 8.05
C ALA A 104 -1.86 8.92 6.94
N SER A 105 -2.81 9.60 6.27
CA SER A 105 -2.48 10.63 5.27
C SER A 105 -1.75 11.81 5.91
N SER A 106 -2.25 12.30 7.06
CA SER A 106 -1.62 13.40 7.80
C SER A 106 -0.19 13.04 8.22
N VAL A 107 0.00 11.81 8.73
CA VAL A 107 1.32 11.30 9.07
C VAL A 107 2.20 11.21 7.84
N SER A 108 1.74 10.55 6.76
CA SER A 108 2.50 10.39 5.52
C SER A 108 3.01 11.72 4.99
N VAL A 109 2.17 12.76 5.02
CA VAL A 109 2.57 14.13 4.70
C VAL A 109 3.62 14.62 5.68
N GLY A 110 3.34 14.57 7.00
CA GLY A 110 4.21 15.17 8.03
C GLY A 110 5.62 14.60 8.09
N VAL A 111 5.77 13.28 7.89
CA VAL A 111 7.10 12.62 7.85
C VAL A 111 7.69 12.56 6.44
N GLY A 112 6.87 12.83 5.42
CA GLY A 112 7.22 12.76 4.00
C GLY A 112 7.47 11.33 3.50
N GLN A 113 6.55 10.42 3.84
CA GLN A 113 6.55 9.05 3.35
C GLN A 113 6.03 8.92 1.92
N LEU A 114 6.46 7.85 1.25
CA LEU A 114 6.11 7.54 -0.13
C LEU A 114 4.72 6.87 -0.27
N THR A 115 4.01 6.63 0.83
CA THR A 115 2.73 5.91 0.84
C THR A 115 1.69 6.52 -0.11
N LEU A 116 1.51 7.84 -0.05
CA LEU A 116 0.52 8.56 -0.86
C LEU A 116 0.80 8.45 -2.37
N PRO A 117 1.98 8.88 -2.88
CA PRO A 117 2.26 8.79 -4.31
C PRO A 117 2.31 7.34 -4.81
N SER A 118 2.87 6.40 -4.04
CA SER A 118 2.88 4.99 -4.43
C SER A 118 1.47 4.40 -4.52
N LEU A 119 0.60 4.66 -3.55
CA LEU A 119 -0.79 4.18 -3.57
C LEU A 119 -1.59 4.83 -4.70
N ALA A 120 -1.45 6.14 -4.92
CA ALA A 120 -2.15 6.85 -5.99
C ALA A 120 -1.77 6.28 -7.37
N ALA A 121 -0.50 6.02 -7.62
CA ALA A 121 -0.03 5.42 -8.87
C ALA A 121 -0.56 3.99 -9.04
N SER A 122 -0.42 3.12 -8.04
CA SER A 122 -0.93 1.74 -8.11
C SER A 122 -2.45 1.69 -8.30
N LEU A 123 -3.21 2.55 -7.60
CA LEU A 123 -4.65 2.61 -7.79
C LEU A 123 -5.00 3.10 -9.20
N THR A 124 -4.30 4.10 -9.73
CA THR A 124 -4.49 4.57 -11.11
C THR A 124 -4.31 3.42 -12.10
N GLY A 125 -3.22 2.66 -11.99
CA GLY A 125 -2.96 1.50 -12.84
C GLY A 125 -4.05 0.42 -12.75
N LEU A 126 -4.53 0.13 -11.53
CA LEU A 126 -5.60 -0.85 -11.33
C LEU A 126 -6.94 -0.39 -11.91
N VAL A 127 -7.30 0.86 -11.66
CA VAL A 127 -8.49 1.51 -12.20
C VAL A 127 -8.47 1.46 -13.73
N LEU A 128 -7.31 1.72 -14.33
CA LEU A 128 -7.12 1.55 -15.77
C LEU A 128 -7.25 0.08 -16.16
N LEU A 129 -6.79 -0.90 -15.40
CA LEU A 129 -7.05 -2.30 -15.76
C LEU A 129 -8.54 -2.70 -15.69
N ILE A 130 -9.30 -2.14 -14.73
CA ILE A 130 -10.72 -2.48 -14.54
C ILE A 130 -11.60 -1.98 -15.70
N GLU A 131 -11.40 -0.74 -16.16
CA GLU A 131 -12.47 -0.05 -16.90
C GLU A 131 -12.57 -0.31 -18.40
N ARG A 132 -11.48 -0.61 -19.10
CA ARG A 132 -11.54 -0.65 -20.57
C ARG A 132 -10.68 -1.73 -21.19
N ARG A 133 -10.94 -1.93 -22.48
CA ARG A 133 -10.21 -2.85 -23.35
C ARG A 133 -8.72 -2.48 -23.38
N ALA A 134 -7.88 -3.52 -23.37
CA ALA A 134 -6.44 -3.40 -23.46
C ALA A 134 -6.02 -2.76 -24.79
N THR A 135 -5.19 -1.73 -24.71
CA THR A 135 -4.51 -1.10 -25.85
C THR A 135 -3.05 -0.89 -25.47
N TRP A 136 -2.15 -0.79 -26.44
CA TRP A 136 -0.72 -0.59 -26.13
C TRP A 136 -0.46 0.65 -25.28
N GLY A 137 -1.07 1.79 -25.63
CA GLY A 137 -0.91 3.03 -24.86
C GLY A 137 -1.44 2.90 -23.42
N ARG A 138 -2.57 2.21 -23.23
CA ARG A 138 -3.11 1.95 -21.89
C ARG A 138 -2.23 1.01 -21.09
N ASP A 139 -1.75 -0.06 -21.71
CA ASP A 139 -0.91 -1.05 -21.02
C ASP A 139 0.44 -0.45 -20.64
N LEU A 140 0.99 0.45 -21.47
CA LEU A 140 2.13 1.28 -21.13
C LEU A 140 1.83 2.19 -19.93
N ALA A 141 0.68 2.89 -19.92
CA ALA A 141 0.29 3.75 -18.80
C ALA A 141 0.12 2.95 -17.50
N VAL A 142 -0.54 1.79 -17.55
CA VAL A 142 -0.66 0.87 -16.40
C VAL A 142 0.72 0.44 -15.92
N ALA A 143 1.61 0.04 -16.83
CA ALA A 143 2.95 -0.40 -16.49
C ALA A 143 3.75 0.69 -15.79
N LEU A 144 3.74 1.93 -16.31
CA LEU A 144 4.40 3.08 -15.69
C LEU A 144 3.82 3.38 -14.29
N CYS A 145 2.49 3.36 -14.15
CA CYS A 145 1.83 3.52 -12.86
C CYS A 145 2.22 2.44 -11.85
N PHE A 146 2.29 1.18 -12.27
CA PHE A 146 2.69 0.07 -11.40
C PHE A 146 4.18 0.12 -11.06
N THR A 147 5.06 0.41 -12.03
CA THR A 147 6.49 0.58 -11.78
C THR A 147 6.74 1.69 -10.77
N PHE A 148 6.07 2.83 -10.90
CA PHE A 148 6.16 3.91 -9.91
C PHE A 148 5.53 3.54 -8.57
N GLY A 149 4.40 2.82 -8.57
CA GLY A 149 3.81 2.29 -7.35
C GLY A 149 4.76 1.36 -6.58
N LEU A 150 5.56 0.57 -7.29
CA LEU A 150 6.57 -0.33 -6.73
C LEU A 150 7.82 0.39 -6.17
N ILE A 151 7.86 1.73 -6.16
CA ILE A 151 8.75 2.48 -5.26
C ILE A 151 8.62 1.95 -3.83
N LYS A 152 7.43 1.50 -3.42
CA LYS A 152 7.22 0.88 -2.11
C LYS A 152 6.55 -0.49 -2.27
N PRO A 153 7.31 -1.55 -2.62
CA PRO A 153 6.72 -2.83 -3.00
C PRO A 153 6.03 -3.54 -1.84
N SER A 154 6.44 -3.27 -0.59
CA SER A 154 5.73 -3.74 0.60
C SER A 154 4.29 -3.26 0.65
N LEU A 155 4.03 -2.03 0.18
CA LEU A 155 2.71 -1.41 0.16
C LEU A 155 1.90 -1.84 -1.06
N THR A 156 2.52 -1.82 -2.24
CA THR A 156 1.81 -1.88 -3.52
C THR A 156 1.94 -3.23 -4.24
N GLY A 157 2.84 -4.11 -3.80
CA GLY A 157 3.04 -5.44 -4.39
C GLY A 157 1.73 -6.23 -4.51
N PRO A 158 0.94 -6.38 -3.43
CA PRO A 158 -0.36 -7.06 -3.49
C PRO A 158 -1.38 -6.38 -4.42
N LEU A 159 -1.30 -5.05 -4.58
CA LEU A 159 -2.15 -4.31 -5.52
C LEU A 159 -1.73 -4.55 -6.96
N VAL A 160 -0.43 -4.54 -7.27
CA VAL A 160 0.09 -4.90 -8.61
C VAL A 160 -0.29 -6.35 -8.94
N LEU A 161 -0.22 -7.25 -7.96
CA LEU A 161 -0.62 -8.65 -8.11
C LEU A 161 -2.11 -8.80 -8.45
N CYS A 162 -2.99 -7.94 -7.92
CA CYS A 162 -4.40 -7.90 -8.32
C CYS A 162 -4.57 -7.69 -9.83
N GLY A 163 -3.62 -7.04 -10.51
CA GLY A 163 -3.62 -6.90 -11.96
C GLY A 163 -3.78 -8.23 -12.70
N LEU A 164 -3.21 -9.33 -12.17
CA LEU A 164 -3.35 -10.68 -12.75
C LEU A 164 -4.79 -11.21 -12.73
N PHE A 165 -5.58 -10.73 -11.77
CA PHE A 165 -6.91 -11.26 -11.47
C PHE A 165 -8.01 -10.34 -12.01
N VAL A 166 -7.78 -9.04 -12.00
CA VAL A 166 -8.78 -8.07 -12.48
C VAL A 166 -9.05 -8.19 -13.98
N SER A 167 -8.07 -8.58 -14.79
CA SER A 167 -8.25 -8.72 -16.24
C SER A 167 -7.33 -9.79 -16.82
N ALA A 168 -7.88 -10.75 -17.56
CA ALA A 168 -7.08 -11.77 -18.25
C ALA A 168 -6.15 -11.19 -19.33
N LYS A 169 -6.38 -9.94 -19.76
CA LYS A 169 -5.60 -9.25 -20.78
C LYS A 169 -4.51 -8.35 -20.18
N SER A 170 -4.35 -8.34 -18.85
CA SER A 170 -3.37 -7.49 -18.15
C SER A 170 -1.93 -7.99 -18.24
N MET A 171 -1.71 -9.22 -18.71
CA MET A 171 -0.37 -9.85 -18.76
C MET A 171 0.65 -8.98 -19.46
N ARG A 172 0.28 -8.30 -20.55
CA ARG A 172 1.18 -7.39 -21.26
C ARG A 172 1.63 -6.22 -20.37
N ALA A 173 0.69 -5.55 -19.69
CA ALA A 173 1.02 -4.46 -18.78
C ALA A 173 1.90 -4.92 -17.61
N LEU A 174 1.69 -6.13 -17.11
CA LEU A 174 2.49 -6.70 -16.01
C LEU A 174 3.89 -7.11 -16.46
N ILE A 175 4.04 -7.68 -17.66
CA ILE A 175 5.35 -7.94 -18.26
C ILE A 175 6.11 -6.64 -18.47
N LEU A 176 5.44 -5.59 -18.98
CA LEU A 176 6.04 -4.26 -19.12
C LEU A 176 6.43 -3.68 -17.75
N THR A 177 5.58 -3.84 -16.73
CA THR A 177 5.89 -3.41 -15.34
C THR A 177 7.17 -4.07 -14.84
N ALA A 178 7.26 -5.40 -15.00
CA ALA A 178 8.43 -6.18 -14.60
C ALA A 178 9.68 -5.78 -15.39
N GLY A 179 9.53 -5.54 -16.70
CA GLY A 179 10.58 -5.05 -17.59
C GLY A 179 11.11 -3.69 -17.14
N PHE A 180 10.24 -2.68 -17.00
CA PHE A 180 10.65 -1.34 -16.55
C PHE A 180 11.26 -1.34 -15.15
N TYR A 181 10.68 -2.10 -14.22
CA TYR A 181 11.20 -2.18 -12.86
C TYR A 181 12.55 -2.92 -12.81
N GLY A 182 12.72 -3.98 -13.60
CA GLY A 182 13.98 -4.69 -13.79
C GLY A 182 15.05 -3.80 -14.41
N THR A 183 14.73 -3.08 -15.49
CA THR A 183 15.62 -2.09 -16.10
C THR A 183 15.98 -0.99 -15.11
N ALA A 184 15.03 -0.46 -14.36
CA ALA A 184 15.30 0.55 -13.34
C ALA A 184 16.22 0.02 -12.24
N SER A 185 16.03 -1.22 -11.80
CA SER A 185 16.91 -1.87 -10.82
C SER A 185 18.33 -2.05 -11.37
N PHE A 186 18.46 -2.49 -12.62
CA PHE A 186 19.74 -2.68 -13.29
C PHE A 186 20.50 -1.34 -13.44
N LEU A 187 19.83 -0.32 -13.97
CA LEU A 187 20.40 1.01 -14.14
C LEU A 187 20.76 1.65 -12.79
N ALA A 188 19.97 1.42 -11.74
CA ALA A 188 20.29 1.90 -10.40
C ALA A 188 21.59 1.30 -9.87
N VAL A 189 21.94 0.07 -10.25
CA VAL A 189 23.16 -0.59 -9.74
C VAL A 189 24.44 -0.08 -10.42
N LEU A 190 24.37 0.50 -11.62
CA LEU A 190 25.56 0.92 -12.39
C LEU A 190 26.55 1.84 -11.65
N PRO A 191 26.14 2.79 -10.79
CA PRO A 191 27.06 3.64 -10.03
C PRO A 191 27.74 2.92 -8.85
N GLN A 192 27.30 1.71 -8.50
CA GLN A 192 27.78 0.97 -7.35
C GLN A 192 29.00 0.11 -7.70
N LYS A 193 29.92 -0.04 -6.75
CA LYS A 193 31.10 -0.92 -6.90
C LYS A 193 30.76 -2.40 -6.71
N ALA A 194 29.75 -2.68 -5.90
CA ALA A 194 29.27 -4.03 -5.60
C ALA A 194 28.53 -4.64 -6.79
N GLY A 195 28.57 -5.96 -6.91
CA GLY A 195 27.82 -6.69 -7.94
C GLY A 195 26.31 -6.71 -7.65
N ILE A 196 25.49 -6.94 -8.69
CA ILE A 196 24.02 -7.09 -8.53
C ILE A 196 23.64 -8.14 -7.46
N PRO A 197 24.25 -9.35 -7.42
CA PRO A 197 23.87 -10.35 -6.42
C PRO A 197 24.16 -9.90 -4.98
N GLU A 198 25.26 -9.20 -4.77
CA GLU A 198 25.67 -8.67 -3.46
C GLU A 198 24.67 -7.61 -2.98
N ILE A 199 24.37 -6.62 -3.84
CA ILE A 199 23.40 -5.57 -3.55
C ILE A 199 22.01 -6.14 -3.23
N LEU A 200 21.56 -7.15 -3.98
CA LEU A 200 20.27 -7.79 -3.73
C LEU A 200 20.28 -8.58 -2.41
N SER A 201 21.38 -9.28 -2.11
CA SER A 201 21.57 -10.00 -0.85
C SER A 201 21.53 -9.06 0.35
N ASP A 202 22.23 -7.93 0.26
CA ASP A 202 22.26 -6.89 1.29
C ASP A 202 20.88 -6.28 1.52
N TRP A 203 20.19 -5.94 0.43
CA TRP A 203 18.82 -5.41 0.49
C TRP A 203 17.87 -6.38 1.19
N ILE A 204 17.89 -7.66 0.82
CA ILE A 204 17.04 -8.69 1.42
C ILE A 204 17.41 -8.89 2.90
N SER A 205 18.69 -8.98 3.22
CA SER A 205 19.19 -9.18 4.58
C SER A 205 18.75 -8.03 5.49
N ARG A 206 18.95 -6.79 5.05
CA ARG A 206 18.54 -5.60 5.79
C ARG A 206 17.02 -5.49 5.92
N SER A 207 16.27 -5.84 4.87
CA SER A 207 14.80 -5.82 4.92
C SER A 207 14.27 -6.83 5.93
N SER A 208 14.87 -8.02 5.94
CA SER A 208 14.54 -9.11 6.87
C SER A 208 14.88 -8.74 8.31
N ALA A 209 16.05 -8.11 8.55
CA ALA A 209 16.49 -7.71 9.88
C ALA A 209 15.58 -6.67 10.54
N LEU A 210 14.93 -5.78 9.77
CA LEU A 210 13.97 -4.81 10.32
C LEU A 210 12.56 -5.34 10.47
N ALA A 211 12.19 -6.41 9.78
CA ALA A 211 10.85 -7.00 9.86
C ALA A 211 10.41 -7.31 11.31
N PRO A 212 11.24 -7.86 12.22
CA PRO A 212 10.83 -8.10 13.60
C PRO A 212 10.81 -6.83 14.46
N GLN A 213 11.63 -5.83 14.14
CA GLN A 213 11.90 -4.68 15.03
C GLN A 213 10.93 -3.52 14.85
N LYS A 214 10.42 -3.32 13.64
CA LYS A 214 9.62 -2.14 13.31
C LYS A 214 8.20 -2.52 12.95
N GLY A 215 7.30 -1.54 13.08
CA GLY A 215 5.93 -1.65 12.60
C GLY A 215 5.02 -2.32 13.60
N TYR A 216 3.80 -2.62 13.14
CA TYR A 216 2.78 -3.19 14.00
C TYR A 216 1.71 -3.94 13.18
N LEU A 217 1.09 -4.94 13.81
CA LEU A 217 0.00 -5.76 13.26
C LEU A 217 0.32 -6.44 11.92
N HIS A 218 1.49 -7.07 11.82
CA HIS A 218 1.86 -7.90 10.68
C HIS A 218 2.53 -9.19 11.15
N ILE A 219 2.54 -10.19 10.26
CA ILE A 219 2.98 -11.56 10.56
C ILE A 219 4.41 -11.62 11.11
N GLY A 220 5.32 -10.80 10.57
CA GLY A 220 6.71 -10.74 11.04
C GLY A 220 6.85 -10.40 12.53
N LYS A 221 6.03 -9.47 13.03
CA LYS A 221 6.07 -9.05 14.44
C LYS A 221 5.51 -10.12 15.36
N TRP A 222 4.49 -10.86 14.92
CA TRP A 222 3.91 -11.96 15.69
C TRP A 222 4.86 -13.15 15.76
N LEU A 223 5.47 -13.53 14.64
CA LEU A 223 6.45 -14.61 14.60
C LEU A 223 7.67 -14.28 15.47
N ALA A 224 8.18 -13.05 15.40
CA ALA A 224 9.27 -12.61 16.27
C ALA A 224 8.88 -12.65 17.76
N ALA A 225 7.66 -12.23 18.11
CA ALA A 225 7.18 -12.32 19.48
C ALA A 225 7.08 -13.76 20.01
N MET A 226 6.97 -14.75 19.12
CA MET A 226 7.00 -16.18 19.45
C MET A 226 8.41 -16.81 19.34
N GLY A 227 9.45 -16.02 19.03
CA GLY A 227 10.82 -16.51 18.82
C GLY A 227 11.02 -17.29 17.52
N TRP A 228 10.18 -17.04 16.51
CA TRP A 228 10.16 -17.74 15.22
C TRP A 228 10.62 -16.83 14.07
N GLU A 229 11.68 -16.03 14.28
CA GLU A 229 12.19 -15.06 13.29
C GLU A 229 12.58 -15.73 11.97
N ALA A 230 13.12 -16.95 12.03
CA ALA A 230 13.48 -17.74 10.85
C ALA A 230 12.27 -18.07 9.95
N ALA A 231 11.06 -18.10 10.51
CA ALA A 231 9.83 -18.37 9.76
C ALA A 231 9.23 -17.13 9.08
N ILE A 232 9.74 -15.92 9.32
CA ILE A 232 9.18 -14.67 8.81
C ILE A 232 9.12 -14.67 7.27
N THR A 233 10.23 -14.99 6.60
CA THR A 233 10.30 -14.99 5.14
C THR A 233 9.41 -16.09 4.53
N PRO A 234 9.48 -17.36 4.97
CA PRO A 234 8.55 -18.41 4.51
C PRO A 234 7.07 -18.05 4.70
N ALA A 235 6.70 -17.51 5.87
CA ALA A 235 5.31 -17.14 6.16
C ALA A 235 4.83 -15.95 5.31
N SER A 236 5.73 -15.01 5.04
CA SER A 236 5.47 -13.88 4.12
C SER A 236 5.19 -14.37 2.70
N LEU A 237 5.97 -15.32 2.20
CA LEU A 237 5.76 -15.93 0.88
C LEU A 237 4.46 -16.75 0.85
N LEU A 238 4.19 -17.53 1.90
CA LEU A 238 2.97 -18.32 2.02
C LEU A 238 1.72 -17.45 2.01
N LEU A 239 1.74 -16.31 2.70
CA LEU A 239 0.61 -15.37 2.71
C LEU A 239 0.35 -14.79 1.32
N LEU A 240 1.40 -14.37 0.59
CA LEU A 240 1.24 -13.91 -0.79
C LEU A 240 0.75 -15.01 -1.72
N ALA A 241 1.28 -16.23 -1.60
CA ALA A 241 0.86 -17.37 -2.40
C ALA A 241 -0.61 -17.72 -2.15
N ALA A 242 -1.04 -17.71 -0.88
CA ALA A 242 -2.43 -17.92 -0.49
C ALA A 242 -3.34 -16.83 -1.06
N PHE A 243 -2.93 -15.56 -1.00
CA PHE A 243 -3.65 -14.46 -1.61
C PHE A 243 -3.72 -14.58 -3.15
N ALA A 244 -2.61 -14.94 -3.80
CA ALA A 244 -2.56 -15.14 -5.24
C ALA A 244 -3.49 -16.28 -5.69
N TRP A 245 -3.47 -17.40 -4.97
CA TRP A 245 -4.34 -18.54 -5.23
C TRP A 245 -5.83 -18.17 -5.04
N TRP A 246 -6.16 -17.52 -3.93
CA TRP A 246 -7.53 -17.06 -3.67
C TRP A 246 -8.00 -16.07 -4.73
N GLY A 247 -7.16 -15.08 -5.08
CA GLY A 247 -7.44 -14.11 -6.15
C GLY A 247 -7.68 -14.77 -7.50
N ALA A 248 -6.86 -15.78 -7.86
CA ALA A 248 -7.02 -16.54 -9.10
C ALA A 248 -8.36 -17.31 -9.15
N ARG A 249 -8.82 -17.86 -8.02
CA ARG A 249 -10.12 -18.52 -7.88
C ARG A 249 -11.28 -17.52 -8.00
N MET A 250 -11.16 -16.35 -7.38
CA MET A 250 -12.25 -15.35 -7.31
C MET A 250 -12.35 -14.42 -8.52
N ARG A 251 -11.32 -14.38 -9.37
CA ARG A 251 -11.14 -13.37 -10.44
C ARG A 251 -12.32 -13.13 -11.40
N ARG A 252 -13.23 -14.10 -11.56
CA ARG A 252 -14.42 -13.98 -12.42
C ARG A 252 -15.73 -13.79 -11.66
N ALA A 253 -15.74 -14.05 -10.36
CA ALA A 253 -16.96 -14.16 -9.57
C ALA A 253 -17.30 -12.89 -8.79
N ILE A 254 -16.29 -12.08 -8.44
CA ILE A 254 -16.47 -10.95 -7.50
C ILE A 254 -16.20 -9.59 -8.15
N ASP A 255 -16.81 -8.55 -7.58
CA ASP A 255 -16.46 -7.17 -7.87
C ASP A 255 -14.94 -6.95 -7.63
N PRO A 256 -14.19 -6.38 -8.60
CA PRO A 256 -12.77 -6.06 -8.43
C PRO A 256 -12.43 -5.30 -7.15
N TRP A 257 -13.33 -4.46 -6.64
CA TRP A 257 -13.10 -3.72 -5.40
C TRP A 257 -13.10 -4.61 -4.15
N VAL A 258 -13.81 -5.75 -4.16
CA VAL A 258 -13.72 -6.75 -3.08
C VAL A 258 -12.32 -7.38 -3.07
N LEU A 259 -11.80 -7.73 -4.25
CA LEU A 259 -10.42 -8.19 -4.40
C LEU A 259 -9.41 -7.14 -3.90
N LEU A 260 -9.59 -5.87 -4.26
CA LEU A 260 -8.74 -4.77 -3.76
C LEU A 260 -8.87 -4.58 -2.24
N GLY A 261 -10.06 -4.77 -1.67
CA GLY A 261 -10.28 -4.73 -0.24
C GLY A 261 -9.50 -5.80 0.51
N VAL A 262 -9.53 -7.04 0.01
CA VAL A 262 -8.71 -8.13 0.54
C VAL A 262 -7.22 -7.84 0.35
N ALA A 263 -6.81 -7.36 -0.82
CA ALA A 263 -5.42 -7.00 -1.11
C ALA A 263 -4.87 -5.93 -0.17
N GLY A 264 -5.67 -4.91 0.16
CA GLY A 264 -5.29 -3.86 1.12
C GLY A 264 -5.04 -4.41 2.52
N ILE A 265 -5.86 -5.36 2.98
CA ILE A 265 -5.65 -6.01 4.29
C ILE A 265 -4.44 -6.95 4.24
N VAL A 266 -4.32 -7.78 3.19
CA VAL A 266 -3.17 -8.68 3.01
C VAL A 266 -1.87 -7.89 3.00
N ALA A 267 -1.79 -6.79 2.25
CA ALA A 267 -0.64 -5.90 2.25
C ALA A 267 -0.29 -5.45 3.67
N ARG A 268 -1.29 -5.01 4.47
CA ARG A 268 -1.04 -4.60 5.86
C ARG A 268 -0.56 -5.72 6.77
N LEU A 269 -1.03 -6.95 6.57
CA LEU A 269 -0.64 -8.11 7.38
C LEU A 269 0.68 -8.75 6.93
N TRP A 270 1.11 -8.50 5.70
CA TRP A 270 2.18 -9.24 5.04
C TRP A 270 3.57 -8.91 5.53
N THR A 271 3.98 -7.65 5.45
CA THR A 271 5.35 -7.25 5.79
C THR A 271 5.36 -6.05 6.69
N TYR A 272 6.57 -5.59 7.04
CA TYR A 272 6.74 -4.44 7.90
C TYR A 272 6.05 -3.20 7.32
N HIS A 273 5.19 -2.62 8.16
CA HIS A 273 4.46 -1.41 7.88
C HIS A 273 4.34 -0.57 9.15
N ARG A 274 4.49 0.74 9.01
CA ARG A 274 4.13 1.68 10.08
C ARG A 274 2.69 2.16 9.89
N PHE A 275 2.23 2.91 10.87
CA PHE A 275 0.89 3.48 10.92
C PHE A 275 0.54 4.40 9.75
N TYR A 276 1.50 5.02 9.06
CA TYR A 276 1.22 5.76 7.82
C TYR A 276 0.77 4.86 6.65
N ASP A 277 1.02 3.55 6.69
CA ASP A 277 0.58 2.63 5.63
C ASP A 277 -0.86 2.15 5.81
N ASP A 278 -1.50 2.47 6.94
CA ASP A 278 -2.92 2.16 7.18
C ASP A 278 -3.88 2.76 6.17
N LEU A 279 -3.42 3.69 5.34
CA LEU A 279 -4.19 4.21 4.23
C LEU A 279 -4.66 3.10 3.26
N LEU A 280 -4.00 1.94 3.23
CA LEU A 280 -4.48 0.75 2.49
C LEU A 280 -5.85 0.26 2.95
N ILE A 281 -6.23 0.53 4.19
CA ILE A 281 -7.52 0.14 4.78
C ILE A 281 -8.68 0.98 4.20
N LEU A 282 -8.39 2.00 3.38
CA LEU A 282 -9.39 2.64 2.51
C LEU A 282 -10.05 1.64 1.54
N LEU A 283 -9.28 0.69 1.01
CA LEU A 283 -9.77 -0.25 0.00
C LEU A 283 -10.87 -1.19 0.53
N PRO A 284 -10.69 -1.84 1.69
CA PRO A 284 -11.77 -2.62 2.28
C PRO A 284 -12.98 -1.76 2.68
N LEU A 285 -12.80 -0.50 3.09
CA LEU A 285 -13.94 0.40 3.32
C LEU A 285 -14.76 0.60 2.03
N VAL A 286 -14.09 0.87 0.91
CA VAL A 286 -14.76 1.03 -0.38
C VAL A 286 -15.45 -0.27 -0.79
N ALA A 287 -14.83 -1.43 -0.58
CA ALA A 287 -15.48 -2.71 -0.80
C ALA A 287 -16.77 -2.86 0.04
N LEU A 288 -16.72 -2.58 1.34
CA LEU A 288 -17.89 -2.68 2.23
C LEU A 288 -19.02 -1.73 1.81
N VAL A 289 -18.69 -0.50 1.44
CA VAL A 289 -19.68 0.48 0.97
C VAL A 289 -20.38 0.01 -0.31
N ARG A 290 -19.63 -0.61 -1.25
CA ARG A 290 -20.22 -1.18 -2.48
C ARG A 290 -21.10 -2.39 -2.20
N LEU A 291 -20.85 -3.11 -1.12
CA LEU A 291 -21.66 -4.25 -0.67
C LEU A 291 -22.92 -3.84 0.11
N ASP A 292 -23.07 -2.57 0.52
CA ASP A 292 -24.29 -2.02 1.13
C ASP A 292 -25.29 -1.53 0.07
N THR A 293 -25.74 -2.48 -0.76
CA THR A 293 -26.82 -2.26 -1.73
C THR A 293 -28.19 -2.40 -1.07
N ASP A 294 -29.21 -1.75 -1.64
CA ASP A 294 -30.58 -1.86 -1.11
C ASP A 294 -31.24 -3.22 -1.43
N THR A 295 -30.64 -3.98 -2.36
CA THR A 295 -31.01 -5.37 -2.69
C THR A 295 -30.34 -6.41 -1.79
N ALA A 296 -29.35 -6.02 -0.97
CA ALA A 296 -28.67 -6.96 -0.08
C ALA A 296 -29.54 -7.33 1.13
N PRO A 297 -29.44 -8.58 1.64
CA PRO A 297 -30.14 -8.98 2.86
C PRO A 297 -29.82 -8.05 4.04
N LEU A 298 -30.81 -7.79 4.91
CA LEU A 298 -30.66 -6.87 6.04
C LEU A 298 -29.44 -7.20 6.92
N GLY A 299 -29.21 -8.48 7.22
CA GLY A 299 -28.05 -8.92 8.01
C GLY A 299 -26.71 -8.55 7.38
N GLN A 300 -26.58 -8.68 6.05
CA GLN A 300 -25.38 -8.26 5.32
C GLN A 300 -25.19 -6.74 5.37
N ARG A 301 -26.28 -5.96 5.20
CA ARG A 301 -26.24 -4.49 5.26
C ARG A 301 -25.83 -3.99 6.65
N LEU A 302 -26.38 -4.58 7.71
CA LEU A 302 -25.98 -4.24 9.09
C LEU A 302 -24.52 -4.58 9.35
N LEU A 303 -24.07 -5.76 8.93
CA LEU A 303 -22.68 -6.19 9.12
C LEU A 303 -21.70 -5.32 8.34
N THR A 304 -21.97 -5.01 7.07
CA THR A 304 -21.12 -4.12 6.25
C THR A 304 -21.00 -2.73 6.85
N ARG A 305 -22.10 -2.16 7.37
CA ARG A 305 -22.09 -0.85 8.04
C ARG A 305 -21.34 -0.89 9.36
N PHE A 306 -21.53 -1.92 10.18
CA PHE A 306 -20.82 -2.07 11.46
C PHE A 306 -19.32 -2.21 11.24
N LEU A 307 -18.92 -3.07 10.31
CA LEU A 307 -17.52 -3.23 9.92
C LEU A 307 -16.93 -1.95 9.30
N GLY A 308 -17.70 -1.27 8.45
CA GLY A 308 -17.32 0.01 7.86
C GLY A 308 -17.10 1.10 8.91
N LEU A 309 -17.97 1.18 9.92
CA LEU A 309 -17.80 2.06 11.07
C LEU A 309 -16.51 1.74 11.85
N GLY A 310 -16.22 0.46 12.08
CA GLY A 310 -14.96 0.05 12.70
C GLY A 310 -13.73 0.53 11.93
N ILE A 311 -13.77 0.46 10.60
CA ILE A 311 -12.69 0.96 9.74
C ILE A 311 -12.57 2.50 9.81
N LEU A 312 -13.69 3.21 9.78
CA LEU A 312 -13.70 4.67 9.90
C LEU A 312 -13.10 5.14 11.24
N LEU A 313 -13.56 4.55 12.35
CA LEU A 313 -13.04 4.87 13.68
C LEU A 313 -11.53 4.52 13.77
N SER A 314 -11.09 3.44 13.12
CA SER A 314 -9.68 3.07 13.03
C SER A 314 -8.84 4.14 12.35
N GLY A 315 -9.38 4.75 11.28
CA GLY A 315 -8.70 5.79 10.51
C GLY A 315 -8.78 7.20 11.10
N LEU A 316 -9.68 7.46 12.06
CA LEU A 316 -9.86 8.79 12.66
C LEU A 316 -9.27 8.90 14.06
N MET A 317 -9.32 7.83 14.86
CA MET A 317 -9.10 7.96 16.32
C MET A 317 -7.68 7.66 16.78
N ARG A 318 -6.79 7.13 15.93
CA ARG A 318 -5.48 6.61 16.39
C ARG A 318 -4.70 7.61 17.24
N THR A 319 -4.59 8.85 16.75
CA THR A 319 -3.80 9.89 17.42
C THR A 319 -4.30 10.15 18.83
N THR A 320 -5.62 10.17 19.03
CA THR A 320 -6.26 10.37 20.33
C THR A 320 -5.93 9.22 21.29
N TRP A 321 -6.04 7.96 20.84
CA TRP A 321 -5.75 6.80 21.69
C TRP A 321 -4.27 6.71 22.08
N HIS A 322 -3.36 7.07 21.17
CA HIS A 322 -1.92 7.04 21.48
C HIS A 322 -1.49 8.17 22.43
N GLN A 323 -2.27 9.25 22.56
CA GLN A 323 -2.05 10.26 23.60
C GLN A 323 -2.42 9.77 25.00
N GLY A 324 -3.25 8.72 25.11
CA GLY A 324 -3.63 8.09 26.38
C GLY A 324 -2.57 7.17 26.99
N GLY A 325 -1.36 7.11 26.40
CA GLY A 325 -0.26 6.25 26.86
C GLY A 325 -0.26 4.85 26.24
N GLU A 326 0.73 4.06 26.64
CA GLU A 326 1.01 2.74 26.05
C GLU A 326 -0.15 1.73 26.18
N PRO A 327 -0.84 1.59 27.33
CA PRO A 327 -1.97 0.66 27.44
C PRO A 327 -3.12 1.01 26.49
N ALA A 328 -3.45 2.30 26.35
CA ALA A 328 -4.50 2.75 25.44
C ALA A 328 -4.12 2.52 23.97
N ALA A 329 -2.84 2.75 23.62
CA ALA A 329 -2.32 2.45 22.29
C ALA A 329 -2.39 0.95 21.96
N MET A 330 -1.99 0.08 22.91
CA MET A 330 -2.05 -1.38 22.74
C MET A 330 -3.49 -1.89 22.57
N LEU A 331 -4.42 -1.41 23.41
CA LEU A 331 -5.84 -1.75 23.29
C LEU A 331 -6.40 -1.33 21.93
N PHE A 332 -6.05 -0.13 21.47
CA PHE A 332 -6.50 0.37 20.17
C PHE A 332 -5.90 -0.44 19.01
N ASP A 333 -4.60 -0.77 19.05
CA ASP A 333 -3.97 -1.62 18.04
C ASP A 333 -4.59 -3.04 18.01
N GLY A 334 -4.89 -3.62 19.18
CA GLY A 334 -5.62 -4.88 19.29
C GLY A 334 -7.02 -4.81 18.66
N TRP A 335 -7.77 -3.74 18.93
CA TRP A 335 -9.06 -3.50 18.31
C TRP A 335 -8.96 -3.30 16.78
N GLN A 336 -7.97 -2.53 16.30
CA GLN A 336 -7.72 -2.38 14.86
C GLN A 336 -7.47 -3.73 14.18
N LEU A 337 -6.71 -4.62 14.84
CA LEU A 337 -6.47 -5.97 14.33
C LEU A 337 -7.76 -6.76 14.21
N VAL A 338 -8.57 -6.77 15.28
CA VAL A 338 -9.86 -7.48 15.28
C VAL A 338 -10.76 -6.99 14.15
N VAL A 339 -10.89 -5.67 13.97
CA VAL A 339 -11.68 -5.09 12.88
C VAL A 339 -11.16 -5.54 11.52
N ARG A 340 -9.85 -5.48 11.28
CA ARG A 340 -9.25 -5.90 10.00
C ARG A 340 -9.48 -7.37 9.70
N LEU A 341 -9.28 -8.24 10.69
CA LEU A 341 -9.51 -9.67 10.54
C LEU A 341 -10.99 -10.00 10.31
N ALA A 342 -11.90 -9.30 11.02
CA ALA A 342 -13.33 -9.45 10.81
C ALA A 342 -13.75 -9.02 9.40
N VAL A 343 -13.21 -7.91 8.89
CA VAL A 343 -13.46 -7.46 7.51
C VAL A 343 -12.89 -8.45 6.51
N LEU A 344 -11.66 -8.93 6.70
CA LEU A 344 -11.05 -9.92 5.83
C LEU A 344 -11.90 -11.21 5.76
N ALA A 345 -12.29 -11.74 6.91
CA ALA A 345 -13.14 -12.91 6.99
C ALA A 345 -14.49 -12.67 6.28
N PHE A 346 -15.13 -11.52 6.53
CA PHE A 346 -16.37 -11.16 5.86
C PHE A 346 -16.22 -11.11 4.33
N LEU A 347 -15.19 -10.44 3.80
CA LEU A 347 -14.97 -10.32 2.36
C LEU A 347 -14.67 -11.69 1.70
N ILE A 348 -13.91 -12.55 2.37
CA ILE A 348 -13.63 -13.92 1.89
C ILE A 348 -14.92 -14.76 1.88
N LEU A 349 -15.68 -14.77 2.99
CA LEU A 349 -16.93 -15.53 3.10
C LEU A 349 -17.99 -15.05 2.12
N TYR A 350 -18.12 -13.74 1.94
CA TYR A 350 -18.97 -13.15 0.92
C TYR A 350 -18.60 -13.65 -0.47
N SER A 351 -17.30 -13.65 -0.80
CA SER A 351 -16.79 -14.07 -2.11
C SER A 351 -17.07 -15.56 -2.39
N GLU A 352 -16.84 -16.45 -1.41
CA GLU A 352 -17.17 -17.87 -1.54
C GLU A 352 -18.69 -18.10 -1.69
N GLY A 353 -19.51 -17.33 -0.98
CA GLY A 353 -20.97 -17.39 -1.12
C GLY A 353 -21.48 -16.93 -2.49
N VAL A 354 -20.79 -15.98 -3.13
CA VAL A 354 -21.07 -15.58 -4.53
C VAL A 354 -20.69 -16.72 -5.48
N LEU A 355 -19.50 -17.30 -5.32
CA LEU A 355 -19.02 -18.37 -6.19
C LEU A 355 -19.94 -19.60 -6.16
N ARG A 356 -20.36 -20.06 -4.97
CA ARG A 356 -21.26 -21.22 -4.82
C ARG A 356 -22.62 -21.02 -5.49
N ARG A 357 -23.16 -19.79 -5.45
CA ARG A 357 -24.44 -19.46 -6.11
C ARG A 357 -24.31 -19.47 -7.63
N GLY A 358 -23.15 -19.07 -8.16
CA GLY A 358 -22.87 -19.12 -9.60
C GLY A 358 -22.62 -20.52 -10.14
N GLU A 359 -22.17 -21.47 -9.31
CA GLU A 359 -22.02 -22.89 -9.70
C GLU A 359 -23.37 -23.65 -9.70
N SER A 360 -24.37 -23.15 -8.98
CA SER A 360 -25.71 -23.75 -8.89
C SER A 360 -26.69 -23.26 -9.97
N SER A 361 -26.29 -22.28 -10.79
CA SER A 361 -27.07 -21.73 -11.92
C SER A 361 -26.49 -22.17 -13.24
#